data_AF-A0ABD3QK46-F1
#
_entry.id   AF-A0ABD3QK46-F1
#
_cell.length_a   1.000
_cell.length_b   1.000
_cell.length_c   1.000
_cell.angle_alpha   90.00
_cell.angle_beta   90.00
_cell.angle_gamma   90.00
#
_symmetry.space_group_name_H-M   'P 1'
#
loop_
_entity.id
_entity.type
_entity.pdbx_description
1 polymer ?
#
loop_
_entity_poly.entity_id
_entity_poly.type
_entity_poly.pdbx_seq_one_letter_code
_entity_poly.pdbx_strand_id
1 'polypeptide(L)'
;MFSRSVVPRLATLLFIVTLLKVESGYAPDKAPKLPDGFCPKSTGTVTATTGECMCNWQHKDGCVGSKCQYEMGLSWYHYSCEDCKCVEEPK
;
A
#
# COMPACT_ATOMS: atom_id res chain seq x y z
N MET A 1 47.98 17.85 29.56
CA MET A 1 47.93 16.60 28.75
C MET A 1 46.54 16.49 28.13
N PHE A 2 46.39 16.85 26.86
CA PHE A 2 45.18 16.56 26.08
C PHE A 2 45.56 15.53 25.03
N SER A 3 45.23 14.26 25.29
CA SER A 3 45.40 13.19 24.32
C SER A 3 44.24 13.23 23.35
N ARG A 4 44.49 13.67 22.11
CA ARG A 4 43.50 13.63 21.03
C ARG A 4 43.40 12.20 20.50
N SER A 5 42.38 11.48 20.94
CA SER A 5 42.02 10.18 20.37
C SER A 5 41.49 10.38 18.96
N VAL A 6 42.28 9.97 17.96
CA VAL A 6 41.88 9.88 16.56
C VAL A 6 40.87 8.73 16.45
N VAL A 7 39.58 9.06 16.37
CA VAL A 7 38.53 8.08 16.09
C VAL A 7 38.74 7.57 14.65
N PRO A 8 38.93 6.26 14.42
CA PRO A 8 39.18 5.73 13.09
C PRO A 8 37.92 5.84 12.23
N ARG A 9 38.00 6.58 11.13
CA ARG A 9 36.91 6.82 10.16
C ARG A 9 36.36 5.55 9.47
N LEU A 10 36.92 4.37 9.72
CA LEU A 10 36.46 3.10 9.14
C LEU A 10 35.21 2.52 9.81
N ALA A 11 34.92 2.86 11.07
CA ALA A 11 33.80 2.26 11.81
C ALA A 11 32.41 2.73 11.32
N THR A 12 32.32 3.88 10.63
CA THR A 12 31.04 4.46 10.20
C THR A 12 30.46 3.77 8.97
N LEU A 13 31.28 3.11 8.14
CA LEU A 13 30.84 2.48 6.89
C LEU A 13 30.19 1.09 7.08
N LEU A 14 30.54 0.37 8.15
CA LEU A 14 29.98 -0.97 8.40
C LEU A 14 28.55 -0.96 8.97
N PHE A 15 28.08 0.17 9.50
CA PHE A 15 26.75 0.24 10.12
C PHE A 15 25.61 0.42 9.11
N ILE A 16 25.91 0.81 7.86
CA ILE A 16 24.89 1.11 6.84
C ILE A 16 24.44 -0.18 6.12
N VAL A 17 25.29 -1.21 6.07
CA VAL A 17 25.02 -2.44 5.28
C VAL A 17 24.07 -3.41 5.99
N THR A 18 23.90 -3.32 7.31
CA THR A 18 23.11 -4.29 8.09
C THR A 18 21.63 -3.94 8.23
N LEU A 19 21.18 -2.77 7.76
CA LEU A 19 19.79 -2.30 7.93
C LEU A 19 18.88 -2.57 6.73
N LEU A 20 19.39 -3.17 5.65
CA LEU A 20 18.61 -3.42 4.43
C LEU A 20 18.17 -4.88 4.31
N LYS A 21 17.35 -5.35 5.27
CA LYS A 21 16.45 -6.49 4.99
C LYS A 21 15.19 -5.94 4.34
N VAL A 22 15.19 -5.86 3.01
CA VAL A 22 13.98 -5.65 2.24
C VAL A 22 13.33 -7.02 2.06
N GLU A 23 12.31 -7.32 2.87
CA GLU A 23 11.49 -8.51 2.66
C GLU A 23 10.52 -8.22 1.50
N SER A 24 10.78 -8.85 0.35
CA SER A 24 9.79 -8.90 -0.73
C SER A 24 8.73 -9.93 -0.36
N GLY A 25 7.60 -9.44 0.17
CA GLY A 25 6.42 -10.27 0.38
C GLY A 25 5.75 -10.64 -0.94
N TYR A 26 5.39 -11.90 -1.11
CA TYR A 26 4.50 -12.31 -2.19
C TYR A 26 3.05 -12.00 -1.83
N ALA A 27 2.24 -11.65 -2.83
CA ALA A 27 0.80 -11.61 -2.66
C ALA A 27 0.29 -13.03 -2.33
N PRO A 28 -0.68 -13.17 -1.43
CA PRO A 28 -1.24 -14.48 -1.08
C PRO A 28 -1.90 -15.15 -2.29
N ASP A 29 -1.87 -16.47 -2.37
CA ASP A 29 -2.46 -17.20 -3.51
C ASP A 29 -4.00 -17.15 -3.54
N LYS A 30 -4.64 -16.71 -2.45
CA LYS A 30 -6.10 -16.71 -2.29
C LYS A 30 -6.58 -15.42 -1.68
N ALA A 31 -7.67 -14.88 -2.23
CA ALA A 31 -8.37 -13.76 -1.64
C ALA A 31 -8.92 -14.08 -0.24
N PRO A 32 -8.94 -13.10 0.68
CA PRO A 32 -9.66 -13.21 1.93
C PRO A 32 -11.18 -13.30 1.71
N LYS A 33 -11.92 -13.74 2.72
CA LYS A 33 -13.39 -13.68 2.69
C LYS A 33 -13.83 -12.23 2.85
N LEU A 34 -14.53 -11.70 1.86
CA LEU A 34 -14.98 -10.31 1.84
C LEU A 34 -16.44 -10.17 2.32
N PRO A 35 -16.81 -9.03 2.92
CA PRO A 35 -18.20 -8.70 3.22
C PRO A 35 -19.08 -8.68 1.95
N ASP A 36 -20.35 -9.03 2.11
CA ASP A 36 -21.31 -8.92 1.01
C ASP A 36 -21.43 -7.46 0.55
N GLY A 37 -21.40 -7.25 -0.76
CA GLY A 37 -21.47 -5.91 -1.34
C GLY A 37 -20.23 -5.04 -1.14
N PHE A 38 -19.12 -5.60 -0.60
CA PHE A 38 -17.88 -4.87 -0.34
C PHE A 38 -17.41 -4.03 -1.53
N CYS A 39 -17.42 -4.60 -2.74
CA CYS A 39 -16.98 -3.95 -3.96
C CYS A 39 -18.06 -4.12 -5.04
N PRO A 40 -18.98 -3.16 -5.20
CA PRO A 40 -20.01 -3.23 -6.23
C PRO A 40 -19.39 -3.27 -7.63
N LYS A 41 -19.82 -4.24 -8.45
CA LYS A 41 -19.29 -4.41 -9.83
C LYS A 41 -19.51 -3.18 -10.73
N SER A 42 -20.48 -2.33 -10.39
CA SER A 42 -20.75 -1.08 -11.12
C SER A 42 -19.62 -0.06 -10.96
N THR A 43 -18.96 -0.02 -9.80
CA THR A 43 -17.96 1.01 -9.46
C THR A 43 -16.55 0.44 -9.28
N GLY A 44 -16.38 -0.87 -9.14
CA GLY A 44 -15.06 -1.48 -9.01
C GLY A 44 -15.01 -3.00 -9.23
N THR A 45 -13.80 -3.55 -9.08
CA THR A 45 -13.49 -4.97 -9.24
C THR A 45 -12.58 -5.45 -8.10
N VAL A 46 -12.90 -6.61 -7.53
CA VAL A 46 -12.07 -7.22 -6.47
C VAL A 46 -10.83 -7.87 -7.09
N THR A 47 -9.65 -7.61 -6.52
CA THR A 47 -8.40 -8.28 -6.91
C THR A 47 -8.40 -9.75 -6.50
N ALA A 48 -7.86 -10.62 -7.37
CA ALA A 48 -7.98 -12.08 -7.21
C ALA A 48 -7.29 -12.64 -5.95
N THR A 49 -6.21 -11.98 -5.51
CA THR A 49 -5.31 -12.48 -4.47
C THR A 49 -5.36 -11.63 -3.20
N THR A 50 -5.33 -10.30 -3.32
CA THR A 50 -5.28 -9.39 -2.16
C THR A 50 -6.67 -9.05 -1.60
N GLY A 51 -7.75 -9.20 -2.39
CA GLY A 51 -9.11 -8.87 -1.97
C GLY A 51 -9.38 -7.36 -1.85
N GLU A 52 -8.57 -6.54 -2.50
CA GLU A 52 -8.74 -5.08 -2.58
C GLU A 52 -9.85 -4.76 -3.60
N CYS A 53 -10.60 -3.69 -3.36
CA CYS A 53 -11.53 -3.17 -4.36
C CYS A 53 -10.82 -2.13 -5.22
N MET A 54 -10.61 -2.48 -6.48
CA MET A 54 -10.00 -1.63 -7.50
C MET A 54 -11.10 -0.83 -8.21
N CYS A 55 -11.07 0.50 -8.18
CA CYS A 55 -12.13 1.33 -8.73
C CYS A 55 -12.11 1.35 -10.26
N ASN A 56 -13.29 1.39 -10.89
CA ASN A 56 -13.40 1.52 -12.34
C ASN A 56 -12.92 2.92 -12.77
N TRP A 57 -13.27 3.95 -12.00
CA TRP A 57 -12.73 5.29 -12.16
C TRP A 57 -11.33 5.37 -11.53
N GLN A 58 -10.29 5.21 -12.34
CA GLN A 58 -8.87 5.14 -11.92
C GLN A 58 -8.25 6.54 -11.75
N HIS A 59 -8.92 7.38 -10.96
CA HIS A 59 -8.50 8.74 -10.70
C HIS A 59 -8.44 9.01 -9.19
N LYS A 60 -7.76 10.08 -8.78
CA LYS A 60 -7.53 10.36 -7.35
C LYS A 60 -8.84 10.50 -6.54
N ASP A 61 -9.91 10.91 -7.20
CA ASP A 61 -11.27 11.07 -6.68
C ASP A 61 -12.17 9.85 -6.95
N GLY A 62 -11.64 8.79 -7.57
CA GLY A 62 -12.33 7.52 -7.83
C GLY A 62 -12.68 6.70 -6.60
N CYS A 63 -11.98 6.95 -5.49
CA CYS A 63 -12.27 6.37 -4.19
C CYS A 63 -12.54 7.49 -3.19
N VAL A 64 -13.59 7.34 -2.39
CA VAL A 64 -13.92 8.25 -1.29
C VAL A 64 -13.97 7.48 0.03
N GLY A 65 -13.36 8.03 1.08
CA GLY A 65 -13.29 7.41 2.41
C GLY A 65 -11.97 7.71 3.13
N SER A 66 -11.88 7.30 4.39
CA SER A 66 -10.75 7.62 5.28
C SER A 66 -9.42 6.98 4.88
N LYS A 67 -9.44 5.84 4.19
CA LYS A 67 -8.26 5.04 3.82
C LYS A 67 -8.22 4.65 2.35
N CYS A 68 -8.78 5.50 1.49
CA CYS A 68 -8.63 5.35 0.04
C CYS A 68 -7.16 5.50 -0.37
N GLN A 69 -6.74 4.65 -1.29
CA GLN A 69 -5.39 4.62 -1.82
C GLN A 69 -5.38 5.10 -3.25
N TYR A 70 -4.37 5.91 -3.59
CA TYR A 70 -4.10 6.32 -4.96
C TYR A 70 -2.61 6.21 -5.24
N GLU A 71 -2.23 5.11 -5.89
CA GLU A 71 -0.84 4.74 -6.12
C GLU A 71 -0.68 4.24 -7.56
N MET A 72 0.41 4.62 -8.22
CA MET A 72 0.71 4.17 -9.60
C MET A 72 -0.40 4.46 -10.63
N GLY A 73 -1.22 5.49 -10.40
CA GLY A 73 -2.36 5.82 -11.25
C GLY A 73 -3.59 4.93 -11.01
N LEU A 74 -3.62 4.20 -9.90
CA LEU A 74 -4.72 3.33 -9.52
C LEU A 74 -5.42 3.82 -8.26
N SER A 75 -6.74 3.85 -8.28
CA SER A 75 -7.62 4.20 -7.16
C SER A 75 -8.26 2.94 -6.58
N TRP A 76 -8.05 2.68 -5.29
CA TRP A 76 -8.49 1.46 -4.67
C TRP A 76 -8.65 1.61 -3.15
N TYR A 77 -9.28 0.62 -2.52
CA TYR A 77 -9.32 0.51 -1.07
C TYR A 77 -9.24 -0.94 -0.60
N HIS A 78 -8.71 -1.10 0.61
CA HIS A 78 -8.57 -2.38 1.27
C HIS A 78 -9.84 -2.73 2.05
N TYR A 79 -10.13 -4.02 2.24
CA TYR A 79 -11.31 -4.51 2.96
C TYR A 79 -11.38 -4.15 4.44
N SER A 80 -10.29 -3.61 4.99
CA SER A 80 -10.27 -3.04 6.35
C SER A 80 -10.76 -1.59 6.41
N CYS A 81 -11.10 -0.98 5.27
CA CYS A 81 -11.73 0.33 5.23
C CYS A 81 -13.26 0.19 5.17
N GLU A 82 -13.92 0.53 6.27
CA GLU A 82 -15.38 0.37 6.40
C GLU A 82 -16.18 1.51 5.77
N ASP A 83 -15.57 2.69 5.63
CA ASP A 83 -16.18 3.89 5.05
C ASP A 83 -15.76 4.18 3.61
N CYS A 84 -14.86 3.36 3.06
CA CYS A 84 -14.38 3.51 1.69
C CYS A 84 -15.38 2.98 0.66
N LYS A 85 -15.51 3.69 -0.46
CA LYS A 85 -16.27 3.24 -1.63
C LYS A 85 -15.70 3.81 -2.92
N CYS A 86 -15.84 3.06 -4.00
CA CYS A 86 -15.59 3.57 -5.34
C CYS A 86 -16.79 4.40 -5.82
N VAL A 87 -16.51 5.46 -6.57
CA VAL A 87 -17.54 6.30 -7.21
C VAL A 87 -17.57 6.05 -8.72
N GLU A 88 -18.68 6.45 -9.35
CA GLU A 88 -18.80 6.42 -10.80
C GLU A 88 -17.99 7.57 -11.44
N GLU A 89 -17.54 7.36 -12.67
CA GLU A 89 -16.89 8.39 -13.46
C GLU A 89 -17.85 9.56 -13.75
N PRO A 90 -17.47 10.81 -13.44
CA PRO A 90 -18.26 11.98 -13.80
C PRO A 90 -18.46 12.08 -15.31
N LYS A 91 -19.68 12.46 -15.74
CA LYS A 91 -20.03 12.66 -17.15
C LYS A 91 -19.70 14.07 -17.65
#